data_AF-A0A377CVR1-F1
#
_entry.id   AF-A0A377CVR1-F1
#
_cell.length_a   1.000
_cell.length_b   1.000
_cell.length_c   1.000
_cell.angle_alpha   90.00
_cell.angle_beta   90.00
_cell.angle_gamma   90.00
#
_symmetry.space_group_name_H-M   'P 1'
#
loop_
_entity.id
_entity.type
_entity.pdbx_description
1 polymer ?
#
loop_
_entity_poly.entity_id
_entity_poly.type
_entity_poly.pdbx_seq_one_letter_code
_entity_poly.pdbx_strand_id
1 'polypeptide(L)'
;MLSREESEAEQAVARPQVTVIPREQHAISRKDISENALKVMYRLNKAGYEAWLVGGGVRDLLLGKKPKDFDVTTNATPEQVRKLFP
;
A
#
# COMPACT_ATOMS: atom_id res chain seq x y z
N MET A 1 -12.64 27.27 27.06
CA MET A 1 -13.87 26.47 27.21
C MET A 1 -14.32 26.16 25.79
N LEU A 2 -13.70 25.15 25.18
CA LEU A 2 -14.03 24.73 23.82
C LEU A 2 -15.48 24.23 23.83
N SER A 3 -16.32 24.81 23.00
CA SER A 3 -17.75 24.51 22.95
C SER A 3 -17.93 23.05 22.57
N ARG A 4 -18.83 22.37 23.29
CA ARG A 4 -19.19 20.96 23.04
C ARG A 4 -19.54 20.66 21.57
N GLU A 5 -19.95 21.68 20.82
CA GLU A 5 -20.28 21.60 19.40
C GLU A 5 -19.06 21.36 18.49
N GLU A 6 -17.86 21.90 18.82
CA GLU A 6 -16.64 21.66 18.03
C GLU A 6 -16.14 20.21 18.19
N SER A 7 -16.39 19.60 19.35
CA SER A 7 -16.01 18.23 19.68
C SER A 7 -16.86 17.16 18.97
N GLU A 8 -18.06 17.51 18.52
CA GLU A 8 -18.99 16.57 17.88
C GLU A 8 -18.81 16.54 16.35
N ALA A 9 -18.38 17.65 15.74
CA ALA A 9 -18.13 17.74 14.30
C ALA A 9 -16.91 16.91 13.85
N GLU A 10 -15.90 16.76 14.69
CA GLU A 10 -14.69 15.98 14.40
C GLU A 10 -14.94 14.46 14.41
N GLN A 11 -16.03 14.01 15.04
CA GLN A 11 -16.42 12.59 15.12
C GLN A 11 -17.22 12.11 13.89
N ALA A 12 -17.65 13.01 13.00
CA ALA A 12 -18.56 12.71 11.89
C ALA A 12 -17.86 12.45 10.54
N VAL A 13 -16.52 12.38 10.49
CA VAL A 13 -15.83 11.93 9.27
C VAL A 13 -15.95 10.40 9.20
N ALA A 14 -16.99 9.93 8.49
CA ALA A 14 -17.21 8.51 8.24
C ALA A 14 -15.91 7.88 7.72
N ARG A 15 -15.32 6.96 8.50
CA ARG A 15 -14.12 6.23 8.07
C ARG A 15 -14.47 5.50 6.77
N PRO A 16 -13.67 5.66 5.70
CA PRO A 16 -13.93 4.94 4.47
C PRO A 16 -13.99 3.44 4.75
N GLN A 17 -15.05 2.79 4.27
CA GLN A 17 -15.23 1.35 4.41
C GLN A 17 -14.12 0.65 3.60
N VAL A 18 -13.12 0.12 4.30
CA VAL A 18 -12.02 -0.61 3.66
C VAL A 18 -12.51 -2.00 3.29
N THR A 19 -12.54 -2.30 2.00
CA THR A 19 -12.81 -3.66 1.51
C THR A 19 -11.49 -4.39 1.36
N VAL A 20 -11.33 -5.50 2.08
CA VAL A 20 -10.17 -6.39 1.97
C VAL A 20 -10.58 -7.63 1.19
N ILE A 21 -9.90 -7.89 0.07
CA ILE A 21 -10.10 -9.11 -0.73
C ILE A 21 -8.98 -10.09 -0.33
N PRO A 22 -9.29 -11.24 0.30
CA PRO A 22 -8.30 -12.25 0.69
C PRO A 22 -7.53 -12.85 -0.50
N ARG A 23 -6.40 -13.49 -0.21
CA ARG A 23 -5.50 -14.06 -1.23
C ARG A 23 -6.20 -15.06 -2.15
N GLU A 24 -7.08 -15.88 -1.60
CA GLU A 24 -7.85 -16.88 -2.33
C GLU A 24 -8.96 -16.28 -3.20
N GLN A 25 -9.32 -15.01 -2.97
CA GLN A 25 -10.39 -14.30 -3.67
C GLN A 25 -9.88 -13.34 -4.76
N HIS A 26 -8.57 -13.34 -5.07
CA HIS A 26 -8.02 -12.54 -6.16
C HIS A 26 -6.94 -13.28 -6.97
N ALA A 27 -6.82 -12.92 -8.24
CA ALA A 27 -5.91 -13.56 -9.20
C ALA A 27 -4.42 -13.18 -9.01
N ILE A 28 -4.13 -12.13 -8.23
CA ILE A 28 -2.75 -11.64 -8.05
C ILE A 28 -1.89 -12.71 -7.36
N SER A 29 -0.77 -13.07 -7.99
CA SER A 29 0.23 -13.97 -7.44
C SER A 29 1.62 -13.34 -7.41
N ARG A 30 2.42 -13.72 -6.40
CA ARG A 30 3.81 -13.26 -6.24
C ARG A 30 4.69 -13.64 -7.43
N LYS A 31 4.36 -14.73 -8.13
CA LYS A 31 5.10 -15.19 -9.33
C LYS A 31 5.01 -14.22 -10.50
N ASP A 32 3.96 -13.39 -10.53
CA ASP A 32 3.67 -12.46 -11.62
C ASP A 32 4.19 -11.04 -11.28
N ILE A 33 4.85 -10.88 -10.12
CA ILE A 33 5.45 -9.63 -9.66
C ILE A 33 6.97 -9.70 -9.89
N SER A 34 7.55 -8.59 -10.36
CA SER A 34 9.01 -8.47 -10.53
C SER A 34 9.76 -8.78 -9.23
N GLU A 35 10.82 -9.59 -9.33
CA GLU A 35 11.70 -9.90 -8.19
C GLU A 35 12.27 -8.64 -7.52
N ASN A 36 12.57 -7.61 -8.31
CA ASN A 36 13.11 -6.35 -7.79
C ASN A 36 12.06 -5.61 -6.94
N ALA A 37 10.81 -5.58 -7.38
CA ALA A 37 9.72 -5.00 -6.60
C ALA A 37 9.51 -5.77 -5.28
N LEU A 38 9.53 -7.11 -5.35
CA LEU A 38 9.44 -7.95 -4.15
C LEU A 38 10.60 -7.69 -3.19
N LYS A 39 11.84 -7.55 -3.68
CA LYS A 39 13.01 -7.22 -2.84
C LYS A 39 12.86 -5.88 -2.13
N VAL A 40 12.39 -4.85 -2.83
CA VAL A 40 12.10 -3.53 -2.24
C VAL A 40 11.06 -3.65 -1.14
N MET A 41 9.93 -4.29 -1.42
CA MET A 41 8.86 -4.50 -0.43
C MET A 41 9.37 -5.30 0.78
N TYR A 42 10.13 -6.38 0.57
CA TYR A 42 10.69 -7.16 1.67
C TYR A 42 11.64 -6.35 2.54
N ARG A 43 12.47 -5.48 1.95
CA ARG A 43 13.39 -4.64 2.72
C ARG A 43 12.64 -3.62 3.57
N LEU A 44 11.61 -2.98 3.02
CA LEU A 44 10.72 -2.07 3.76
C LEU A 44 10.00 -2.79 4.90
N ASN A 45 9.37 -3.94 4.62
CA ASN A 45 8.68 -4.75 5.64
C ASN A 45 9.63 -5.22 6.75
N LYS A 46 10.84 -5.69 6.41
CA LYS A 46 11.86 -6.08 7.40
C LYS A 46 12.35 -4.92 8.26
N ALA A 47 12.29 -3.69 7.76
CA ALA A 47 12.61 -2.48 8.51
C ALA A 47 11.43 -1.95 9.35
N GLY A 48 10.29 -2.64 9.35
CA GLY A 48 9.11 -2.29 10.15
C GLY A 48 8.13 -1.34 9.45
N TYR A 49 8.30 -1.09 8.15
CA TYR A 49 7.40 -0.25 7.37
C TYR A 49 6.40 -1.10 6.58
N GLU A 50 5.21 -0.57 6.38
CA GLU A 50 4.25 -1.15 5.43
C GLU A 50 4.71 -0.88 4.00
N ALA A 51 4.55 -1.85 3.11
CA ALA A 51 4.83 -1.67 1.69
C ALA A 51 3.78 -2.40 0.84
N TRP A 52 3.16 -1.67 -0.07
CA TRP A 52 2.05 -2.14 -0.89
C TRP A 52 2.32 -1.89 -2.37
N LEU A 53 1.94 -2.84 -3.22
CA LEU A 53 1.86 -2.58 -4.66
C LEU A 53 0.62 -1.74 -4.95
N VAL A 54 0.76 -0.78 -5.87
CA VAL A 54 -0.33 0.11 -6.27
C VAL A 54 -0.33 0.37 -7.77
N GLY A 55 -1.33 1.12 -8.23
CA GLY A 55 -1.32 1.69 -9.58
C GLY A 55 -1.62 0.69 -10.69
N GLY A 56 -1.03 0.96 -11.86
CA GLY A 56 -1.31 0.25 -13.11
C GLY A 56 -0.96 -1.23 -13.07
N GLY A 57 0.14 -1.58 -12.40
CA GLY A 57 0.57 -2.97 -12.30
C GLY A 57 -0.43 -3.86 -11.56
N VAL A 58 -1.05 -3.37 -10.48
CA VAL A 58 -2.09 -4.11 -9.75
C VAL A 58 -3.32 -4.34 -10.63
N ARG A 59 -3.78 -3.28 -11.32
CA ARG A 59 -4.89 -3.37 -12.28
C ARG A 59 -4.60 -4.39 -13.38
N ASP A 60 -3.41 -4.33 -13.96
CA ASP A 60 -3.04 -5.19 -15.08
C ASP A 60 -2.99 -6.67 -14.65
N LEU A 61 -2.46 -6.96 -13.45
CA LEU A 61 -2.49 -8.31 -12.87
C LEU A 61 -3.90 -8.84 -12.64
N LEU A 62 -4.81 -7.99 -12.13
CA LEU A 62 -6.22 -8.38 -11.94
C LEU A 62 -6.93 -8.66 -13.27
N LEU A 63 -6.51 -8.00 -14.36
CA LEU A 63 -6.99 -8.25 -15.71
C LEU A 63 -6.26 -9.40 -16.42
N GLY A 64 -5.36 -10.11 -15.74
CA GLY A 64 -4.56 -11.19 -16.33
C GLY A 64 -3.54 -10.72 -17.38
N LYS A 65 -3.20 -9.43 -17.37
CA LYS A 65 -2.20 -8.82 -18.26
C LYS A 65 -0.85 -8.75 -17.56
N LYS A 66 0.22 -8.66 -18.36
CA LYS A 66 1.57 -8.45 -17.85
C LYS A 66 1.78 -6.96 -17.54
N PRO A 67 2.13 -6.58 -16.29
CA PRO A 67 2.48 -5.21 -15.94
C PRO A 67 3.70 -4.70 -16.70
N LYS A 68 3.73 -3.40 -16.98
CA LYS A 68 4.91 -2.71 -17.56
C LYS A 68 5.92 -2.34 -16.48
N ASP A 69 5.41 -1.87 -15.35
CA ASP A 69 6.09 -1.35 -14.20
C ASP A 69 5.39 -1.77 -12.90
N PHE A 70 6.10 -1.63 -11.78
CA PHE A 70 5.58 -1.90 -10.45
C PHE A 70 5.87 -0.72 -9.53
N ASP A 71 4.81 -0.10 -9.06
CA ASP A 71 4.88 0.98 -8.09
C ASP A 71 4.69 0.43 -6.67
N VAL A 72 5.50 0.93 -5.74
CA VAL A 72 5.42 0.59 -4.31
C VAL A 72 5.09 1.85 -3.53
N THR A 73 4.06 1.81 -2.71
CA THR A 73 3.80 2.82 -1.67
C THR A 73 4.19 2.30 -0.30
N THR A 74 4.56 3.20 0.61
CA THR A 74 4.98 2.87 1.97
C THR A 74 4.61 3.99 2.93
N ASN A 75 4.48 3.65 4.22
CA ASN A 75 4.35 4.63 5.29
C ASN A 75 5.71 5.21 5.75
N ALA A 76 6.83 4.75 5.19
CA ALA A 76 8.14 5.37 5.42
C ALA A 76 8.23 6.75 4.78
N THR A 77 8.81 7.73 5.48
CA THR A 77 9.08 9.05 4.89
C THR A 77 10.17 8.98 3.82
N PRO A 78 10.26 9.94 2.89
CA PRO A 78 11.33 9.98 1.89
C PRO A 78 12.74 9.88 2.49
N GLU A 79 12.99 10.51 3.64
CA GLU A 79 14.27 10.45 4.34
C GLU A 79 14.55 9.05 4.90
N GLN A 80 13.53 8.37 5.44
CA GLN A 80 13.65 6.99 5.92
C GLN A 80 13.94 6.03 4.77
N VAL A 81 13.26 6.19 3.63
CA VAL A 81 13.54 5.41 2.42
C VAL A 81 14.98 5.64 1.95
N ARG A 82 15.43 6.90 1.85
CA ARG A 82 16.83 7.21 1.49
C ARG A 82 17.85 6.60 2.44
N LYS A 83 17.57 6.56 3.75
CA LYS A 83 18.46 5.91 4.74
C LYS A 83 18.48 4.38 4.58
N LEU A 84 17.35 3.78 4.22
CA LEU A 84 17.22 2.34 4.07
C LEU A 84 17.85 1.83 2.77
N PHE A 85 17.90 2.67 1.73
CA PHE A 85 18.45 2.38 0.40
C PHE A 85 19.54 3.41 0.05
N PRO A 86 20.75 3.28 0.63
CA PRO A 86 21.87 4.19 0.34
C PRO A 86 22.46 3.99 -1.05
#